data_AF-A0A074S552-F1
#
_entry.id   AF-A0A074S552-F1
#
_cell.length_a   1.000
_cell.length_b   1.000
_cell.length_c   1.000
_cell.angle_alpha   90.00
_cell.angle_beta   90.00
_cell.angle_gamma   90.00
#
_symmetry.space_group_name_H-M   'P 1'
#
loop_
_entity.id
_entity.type
_entity.pdbx_description
1 polymer ?
#
loop_
_entity_poly.entity_id
_entity_poly.type
_entity_poly.pdbx_seq_one_letter_code
_entity_poly.pdbx_strand_id
1 'polypeptide(L)'
;MLVLYETSLGFCLFKLNDEAKLTAGDVWKDFETPKAANKLLKLKAIHRFTSTAMAVEDISAMQEGKLSKGLKQFLQDQVVDKGKGKESLAVIEPKLGGAIAKKLGIQVVSGESTQDLFRGIRGQLSSLLDGLDPTDLSTMNLGLSHSLSRFKLKFSPDKVDIMVIQAIALLDDLDKEINIYSMRVKEWYGWHFPEMGKIIVDNLAYAKVVREMGFRTNAATTSLATILPEELELTLKAAAEISMGTEISDSDISHIHSLCDQVVSISAYRAQLSEYLRNRMNAIAPNLTALVGELVGARLISHAGSLMSLAKHPASTVQILGAEKALFRALKTKHDTPKYGLIYHASLIGQAPQKLKGKMARMVATKAALSIRVDALADVDEKSGVTAATIGIENRAKLESRLRALEHQSDLGSLPFANTVRKQSKFEMTGSTKQYNTAADSVGADQMDLDPIPTERTDTAMEAVSDSKEERRKAKEEKKKAKAEKKAKKEAKKAEEVAAAAGEDDEEAARKEKKRLKKEAKKAAEAAVAAVVAEAVEEDMPAASNGGEKKQKKRRVDEGESPEKKKKKAT
;
A
#
# COMPACT_ATOMS: atom_id res chain seq x y z
N MET A 1 23.86 -58.55 -3.86
CA MET A 1 23.28 -57.39 -4.56
C MET A 1 23.26 -56.23 -3.56
N LEU A 2 23.59 -55.04 -4.01
CA LEU A 2 23.49 -53.81 -3.23
C LEU A 2 22.22 -53.06 -3.59
N VAL A 3 21.64 -52.35 -2.63
CA VAL A 3 20.42 -51.57 -2.82
C VAL A 3 20.70 -50.14 -2.40
N LEU A 4 20.58 -49.20 -3.35
CA LEU A 4 20.70 -47.77 -3.06
C LEU A 4 19.34 -47.22 -2.65
N TYR A 5 19.24 -46.71 -1.43
CA TYR A 5 18.05 -46.07 -0.92
C TYR A 5 18.32 -44.63 -0.53
N GLU A 6 17.43 -43.74 -0.93
CA GLU A 6 17.53 -42.30 -0.73
C GLU A 6 16.59 -41.87 0.40
N THR A 7 17.11 -41.12 1.37
CA THR A 7 16.35 -40.59 2.50
C THR A 7 16.75 -39.14 2.77
N SER A 8 15.95 -38.41 3.57
CA SER A 8 16.28 -37.03 3.97
C SER A 8 17.58 -36.90 4.76
N LEU A 9 18.00 -37.98 5.42
CA LEU A 9 19.29 -38.07 6.10
C LEU A 9 20.46 -38.13 5.12
N GLY A 10 20.29 -38.73 3.94
CA GLY A 10 21.40 -39.10 3.07
C GLY A 10 21.15 -40.28 2.14
N PHE A 11 22.24 -40.79 1.58
CA PHE A 11 22.23 -42.01 0.75
C PHE A 11 22.58 -43.22 1.61
N CYS A 12 21.69 -44.22 1.63
CA CYS A 12 21.87 -45.47 2.34
C CYS A 12 22.16 -46.58 1.34
N LEU A 13 23.19 -47.40 1.63
CA LEU A 13 23.54 -48.57 0.86
C LEU A 13 23.27 -49.81 1.70
N PHE A 14 22.29 -50.60 1.30
CA PHE A 14 21.96 -51.88 1.94
C PHE A 14 22.56 -53.04 1.16
N LYS A 15 23.02 -54.07 1.87
CA LYS A 15 23.43 -55.35 1.30
C LYS A 15 22.28 -56.34 1.44
N LEU A 16 21.84 -56.89 0.31
CA LEU A 16 20.87 -57.98 0.26
C LEU A 16 21.59 -59.32 0.35
N ASN A 17 21.17 -60.16 1.30
CA ASN A 17 21.80 -61.46 1.55
C ASN A 17 21.32 -62.58 0.60
N ASP A 18 20.11 -62.47 0.04
CA ASP A 18 19.50 -63.50 -0.81
C ASP A 18 18.94 -62.88 -2.10
N GLU A 19 19.65 -63.07 -3.22
CA GLU A 19 19.29 -62.50 -4.52
C GLU A 19 18.15 -63.27 -5.21
N ALA A 20 17.97 -64.55 -4.90
CA ALA A 20 16.96 -65.41 -5.54
C ALA A 20 15.53 -65.03 -5.15
N LYS A 21 15.36 -64.36 -4.01
CA LYS A 21 14.05 -63.89 -3.54
C LYS A 21 13.49 -62.72 -4.34
N LEU A 22 14.33 -61.94 -5.03
CA LEU A 22 13.87 -60.82 -5.86
C LEU A 22 12.99 -61.26 -7.04
N THR A 23 13.21 -62.49 -7.53
CA THR A 23 12.45 -63.07 -8.65
C THR A 23 11.22 -63.87 -8.20
N ALA A 24 11.09 -64.15 -6.90
CA ALA A 24 10.05 -65.03 -6.36
C ALA A 24 8.73 -64.30 -6.02
N GLY A 25 8.67 -62.96 -6.10
CA GLY A 25 7.45 -62.16 -5.86
C GLY A 25 6.97 -62.08 -4.40
N ASP A 26 7.63 -62.78 -3.47
CA ASP A 26 7.22 -62.91 -2.07
C ASP A 26 8.01 -62.04 -1.08
N VAL A 27 8.80 -61.09 -1.59
CA VAL A 27 9.75 -60.27 -0.82
C VAL A 27 9.07 -59.50 0.33
N TRP A 28 7.80 -59.10 0.17
CA TRP A 28 7.06 -58.31 1.16
C TRP A 28 6.84 -59.03 2.50
N LYS A 29 6.73 -60.37 2.51
CA LYS A 29 6.51 -61.17 3.73
C LYS A 29 7.67 -61.06 4.72
N ASP A 30 8.89 -60.91 4.19
CA ASP A 30 10.10 -60.75 4.99
C ASP A 30 10.19 -59.35 5.65
N PHE A 31 9.32 -58.40 5.28
CA PHE A 31 9.28 -57.03 5.83
C PHE A 31 8.18 -56.77 6.86
N GLU A 32 7.31 -57.75 7.15
CA GLU A 32 6.26 -57.61 8.17
C GLU A 32 6.84 -57.45 9.59
N THR A 33 7.95 -58.14 9.88
CA THR A 33 8.60 -58.06 11.20
C THR A 33 9.97 -57.37 11.09
N PRO A 34 10.32 -56.44 12.02
CA PRO A 34 11.61 -55.77 12.02
C PRO A 34 12.81 -56.73 12.06
N LYS A 35 12.66 -57.87 12.74
CA LYS A 35 13.71 -58.89 12.86
C LYS A 35 13.95 -59.63 11.55
N ALA A 36 12.90 -59.91 10.77
CA ALA A 36 13.02 -60.53 9.46
C ALA A 36 13.66 -59.55 8.45
N ALA A 37 13.26 -58.26 8.51
CA ALA A 37 13.83 -57.21 7.67
C ALA A 37 15.36 -57.06 7.88
N ASN A 38 15.83 -57.01 9.14
CA ASN A 38 17.26 -56.93 9.47
C ASN A 38 18.05 -58.20 9.12
N LYS A 39 17.38 -59.34 8.97
CA LYS A 39 18.00 -60.59 8.49
C LYS A 39 18.19 -60.56 6.96
N LEU A 40 17.23 -60.00 6.23
CA LEU A 40 17.23 -59.91 4.78
C LEU A 40 18.16 -58.80 4.26
N LEU A 41 18.05 -57.60 4.86
CA LEU A 41 18.81 -56.42 4.51
C LEU A 41 19.68 -55.98 5.68
N LYS A 42 20.97 -55.76 5.41
CA LYS A 42 21.89 -55.15 6.36
C LYS A 42 22.45 -53.87 5.80
N LEU A 43 22.52 -52.84 6.63
CA LEU A 43 23.14 -51.58 6.27
C LEU A 43 24.66 -51.78 6.05
N LYS A 44 25.17 -51.43 4.86
CA LYS A 44 26.60 -51.50 4.52
C LYS A 44 27.29 -50.15 4.77
N ALA A 45 26.69 -49.06 4.31
CA ALA A 45 27.22 -47.71 4.47
C ALA A 45 26.11 -46.65 4.38
N ILE A 46 26.31 -45.50 5.03
CA ILE A 46 25.47 -44.30 4.90
C ILE A 46 26.37 -43.12 4.55
N HIS A 47 25.98 -42.36 3.53
CA HIS A 47 26.48 -41.01 3.30
C HIS A 47 25.47 -40.02 3.84
N ARG A 48 25.76 -39.43 5.01
CA ARG A 48 24.89 -38.43 5.65
C ARG A 48 25.11 -37.06 5.03
N PHE A 49 24.04 -36.33 4.76
CA PHE A 49 24.13 -34.93 4.37
C PHE A 49 24.56 -34.09 5.57
N THR A 50 25.60 -33.26 5.42
CA THR A 50 26.07 -32.38 6.51
C THR A 50 25.39 -31.01 6.50
N SER A 51 24.74 -30.63 5.39
CA SER A 51 24.00 -29.37 5.26
C SER A 51 22.75 -29.54 4.39
N THR A 52 21.71 -28.79 4.70
CA THR A 52 20.45 -28.74 3.93
C THR A 52 20.67 -28.27 2.49
N ALA A 53 21.64 -27.38 2.25
CA ALA A 53 21.96 -26.90 0.92
C ALA A 53 22.45 -28.02 -0.01
N MET A 54 23.35 -28.87 0.50
CA MET A 54 23.84 -30.03 -0.26
C MET A 54 22.73 -31.06 -0.47
N ALA A 55 21.89 -31.30 0.55
CA ALA A 55 20.75 -32.19 0.40
C ALA A 55 19.78 -31.73 -0.71
N VAL A 56 19.52 -30.43 -0.81
CA VAL A 56 18.68 -29.86 -1.89
C VAL A 56 19.35 -29.99 -3.26
N GLU A 57 20.66 -29.71 -3.36
CA GLU A 57 21.41 -29.84 -4.61
C GLU A 57 21.42 -31.29 -5.11
N ASP A 58 21.76 -32.22 -4.22
CA ASP A 58 21.82 -33.65 -4.50
C ASP A 58 20.45 -34.20 -4.93
N ILE A 59 19.37 -33.85 -4.22
CA ILE A 59 18.01 -34.29 -4.55
C ILE A 59 17.48 -33.63 -5.83
N SER A 60 17.83 -32.37 -6.10
CA SER A 60 17.45 -31.70 -7.34
C SER A 60 18.13 -32.35 -8.54
N ALA A 61 19.43 -32.65 -8.43
CA ALA A 61 20.16 -33.37 -9.47
C ALA A 61 19.56 -34.77 -9.72
N MET A 62 19.20 -35.46 -8.65
CA MET A 62 18.59 -36.78 -8.68
C MET A 62 17.19 -36.79 -9.33
N GLN A 63 16.36 -35.77 -9.07
CA GLN A 63 15.07 -35.60 -9.77
C GLN A 63 15.24 -35.38 -11.27
N GLU A 64 16.33 -34.74 -11.69
CA GLU A 64 16.69 -34.60 -13.11
C GLU A 64 17.35 -35.86 -13.69
N GLY A 65 17.55 -36.91 -12.88
CA GLY A 65 18.25 -38.14 -13.27
C GLY A 65 19.76 -37.96 -13.46
N LYS A 66 20.35 -36.88 -12.90
CA LYS A 66 21.77 -36.58 -12.97
C LYS A 66 22.49 -37.08 -11.72
N LEU A 67 23.67 -37.64 -11.93
CA LEU A 67 24.56 -38.05 -10.84
C LEU A 67 25.19 -36.80 -10.18
N SER A 68 24.89 -36.56 -8.90
CA SER A 68 25.50 -35.48 -8.12
C SER A 68 26.93 -35.81 -7.71
N LYS A 69 27.70 -34.80 -7.25
CA LYS A 69 29.09 -35.00 -6.82
C LYS A 69 29.18 -35.89 -5.57
N GLY A 70 28.31 -35.67 -4.58
CA GLY A 70 28.24 -36.46 -3.36
C GLY A 70 27.89 -37.93 -3.64
N LEU A 71 26.87 -38.17 -4.47
CA LEU A 71 26.49 -39.53 -4.85
C LEU A 71 27.59 -40.25 -5.65
N LYS A 72 28.28 -39.52 -6.54
CA LYS A 72 29.40 -40.09 -7.33
C LYS A 72 30.53 -40.58 -6.43
N GLN A 73 30.96 -39.75 -5.48
CA GLN A 73 32.05 -40.09 -4.57
C GLN A 73 31.66 -41.26 -3.66
N PHE A 74 30.43 -41.25 -3.13
CA PHE A 74 29.93 -42.34 -2.30
C PHE A 74 29.89 -43.70 -3.01
N LEU A 75 29.39 -43.74 -4.26
CA LEU A 75 29.33 -44.99 -5.03
C LEU A 75 30.72 -45.46 -5.48
N GLN A 76 31.63 -44.54 -5.79
CA GLN A 76 33.03 -44.87 -6.11
C GLN A 76 33.70 -45.59 -4.93
N ASP A 77 33.67 -44.97 -3.73
CA ASP A 77 34.34 -45.49 -2.54
C ASP A 77 33.78 -46.84 -2.07
N GLN A 78 32.46 -47.04 -2.18
CA GLN A 78 31.78 -48.20 -1.58
C GLN A 78 31.54 -49.38 -2.53
N VAL A 79 31.37 -49.10 -3.83
CA VAL A 79 31.01 -50.12 -4.84
C VAL A 79 32.20 -50.44 -5.74
N VAL A 80 32.90 -49.42 -6.24
CA VAL A 80 34.02 -49.62 -7.17
C VAL A 80 35.27 -50.04 -6.40
N ASP A 81 35.67 -49.25 -5.41
CA ASP A 81 36.95 -49.46 -4.72
C ASP A 81 36.87 -50.62 -3.72
N LYS A 82 35.83 -50.65 -2.88
CA LYS A 82 35.63 -51.71 -1.86
C LYS A 82 34.94 -52.96 -2.39
N GLY A 83 34.08 -52.85 -3.41
CA GLY A 83 33.28 -53.95 -3.95
C GLY A 83 33.88 -54.64 -5.18
N LYS A 84 35.00 -54.12 -5.72
CA LYS A 84 35.66 -54.59 -6.96
C LYS A 84 34.72 -54.70 -8.18
N GLY A 85 33.62 -53.93 -8.20
CA GLY A 85 32.70 -53.83 -9.34
C GLY A 85 31.91 -55.10 -9.72
N LYS A 86 31.94 -56.16 -8.90
CA LYS A 86 31.22 -57.41 -9.19
C LYS A 86 29.79 -57.47 -8.63
N GLU A 87 29.43 -56.55 -7.75
CA GLU A 87 28.10 -56.51 -7.11
C GLU A 87 27.12 -55.73 -8.00
N SER A 88 25.94 -56.32 -8.28
CA SER A 88 24.82 -55.62 -8.93
C SER A 88 24.18 -54.59 -7.99
N LEU A 89 23.76 -53.44 -8.52
CA LEU A 89 23.15 -52.34 -7.76
C LEU A 89 21.67 -52.17 -8.12
N ALA A 90 20.77 -52.27 -7.15
CA ALA A 90 19.36 -51.97 -7.29
C ALA A 90 19.08 -50.48 -7.06
N VAL A 91 18.38 -49.83 -8.00
CA VAL A 91 18.01 -48.39 -7.95
C VAL A 91 16.53 -48.25 -8.29
N ILE A 92 15.81 -47.36 -7.58
CA ILE A 92 14.38 -47.09 -7.81
C ILE A 92 14.12 -46.51 -9.21
N GLU A 93 14.84 -45.44 -9.55
CA GLU A 93 14.61 -44.66 -10.76
C GLU A 93 15.45 -45.17 -11.94
N PRO A 94 14.83 -45.61 -13.06
CA PRO A 94 15.55 -46.10 -14.22
C PRO A 94 16.47 -45.05 -14.87
N LYS A 95 16.07 -43.77 -14.84
CA LYS A 95 16.87 -42.66 -15.40
C LYS A 95 18.17 -42.47 -14.62
N LEU A 96 18.08 -42.49 -13.29
CA LEU A 96 19.24 -42.41 -12.42
C LEU A 96 20.12 -43.65 -12.59
N GLY A 97 19.52 -44.83 -12.68
CA GLY A 97 20.23 -46.08 -12.95
C GLY A 97 21.02 -46.05 -14.26
N GLY A 98 20.43 -45.54 -15.34
CA GLY A 98 21.12 -45.34 -16.61
C GLY A 98 22.28 -44.35 -16.51
N ALA A 99 22.16 -43.28 -15.71
CA ALA A 99 23.24 -42.32 -15.46
C ALA A 99 24.39 -42.93 -14.63
N ILE A 100 24.07 -43.76 -13.64
CA ILE A 100 25.05 -44.50 -12.82
C ILE A 100 25.81 -45.51 -13.69
N ALA A 101 25.09 -46.33 -14.46
CA ALA A 101 25.69 -47.34 -15.32
C ALA A 101 26.67 -46.72 -16.34
N LYS A 102 26.27 -45.61 -16.98
CA LYS A 102 27.12 -44.89 -17.93
C LYS A 102 28.37 -44.26 -17.31
N LYS A 103 28.27 -43.72 -16.09
CA LYS A 103 29.37 -42.95 -15.46
C LYS A 103 30.33 -43.80 -14.63
N LEU A 104 29.84 -44.87 -13.99
CA LEU A 104 30.59 -45.69 -13.04
C LEU A 104 30.81 -47.13 -13.53
N GLY A 105 30.20 -47.55 -14.64
CA GLY A 105 30.38 -48.89 -15.19
C GLY A 105 29.79 -50.03 -14.34
N ILE A 106 28.86 -49.71 -13.43
CA ILE A 106 28.22 -50.66 -12.51
C ILE A 106 27.02 -51.31 -13.21
N GLN A 107 26.81 -52.62 -13.02
CA GLN A 107 25.57 -53.29 -13.43
C GLN A 107 24.41 -52.84 -12.54
N VAL A 108 23.47 -52.10 -13.11
CA VAL A 108 22.30 -51.57 -12.39
C VAL A 108 21.05 -52.37 -12.75
N VAL A 109 20.29 -52.77 -11.73
CA VAL A 109 18.97 -53.38 -11.84
C VAL A 109 17.94 -52.35 -11.40
N SER A 110 17.06 -51.97 -12.31
CA SER A 110 15.94 -51.05 -12.04
C SER A 110 14.69 -51.60 -12.72
N GLY A 111 13.59 -51.76 -11.99
CA GLY A 111 12.35 -52.31 -12.56
C GLY A 111 11.29 -52.70 -11.54
N GLU A 112 10.19 -53.27 -12.03
CA GLU A 112 9.00 -53.63 -11.24
C GLU A 112 9.31 -54.64 -10.12
N SER A 113 10.21 -55.59 -10.37
CA SER A 113 10.67 -56.58 -9.38
C SER A 113 11.39 -55.99 -8.16
N THR A 114 11.88 -54.75 -8.25
CA THR A 114 12.56 -54.06 -7.14
C THR A 114 11.62 -53.19 -6.31
N GLN A 115 10.38 -52.93 -6.76
CA GLN A 115 9.49 -51.97 -6.07
C GLN A 115 9.05 -52.46 -4.69
N ASP A 116 8.72 -53.74 -4.55
CA ASP A 116 8.31 -54.33 -3.27
C ASP A 116 9.44 -54.27 -2.24
N LEU A 117 10.69 -54.42 -2.68
CA LEU A 117 11.87 -54.25 -1.84
C LEU A 117 11.96 -52.81 -1.30
N PHE A 118 11.80 -51.81 -2.17
CA PHE A 118 11.83 -50.40 -1.75
C PHE A 118 10.64 -50.01 -0.88
N ARG A 119 9.48 -50.63 -1.07
CA ARG A 119 8.31 -50.47 -0.19
C ARG A 119 8.58 -51.06 1.20
N GLY A 120 9.19 -52.25 1.26
CA GLY A 120 9.62 -52.88 2.52
C GLY A 120 10.64 -52.03 3.29
N ILE A 121 11.64 -51.49 2.59
CA ILE A 121 12.64 -50.57 3.16
C ILE A 121 11.98 -49.32 3.74
N ARG A 122 10.99 -48.72 3.06
CA ARG A 122 10.24 -47.57 3.56
C ARG A 122 9.48 -47.87 4.85
N GLY A 123 8.82 -49.03 4.92
CA GLY A 123 8.03 -49.44 6.09
C GLY A 123 8.88 -49.70 7.33
N GLN A 124 10.10 -50.20 7.15
CA GLN A 124 11.02 -50.59 8.23
C GLN A 124 12.27 -49.69 8.31
N LEU A 125 12.21 -48.46 7.78
CA LEU A 125 13.40 -47.62 7.67
C LEU A 125 14.01 -47.26 9.04
N SER A 126 13.18 -47.06 10.05
CA SER A 126 13.62 -46.77 11.43
C SER A 126 14.31 -47.96 12.09
N SER A 127 13.92 -49.19 11.75
CA SER A 127 14.52 -50.40 12.30
C SER A 127 15.77 -50.87 11.53
N LEU A 128 15.87 -50.49 10.25
CA LEU A 128 17.04 -50.73 9.39
C LEU A 128 18.19 -49.73 9.62
N LEU A 129 17.89 -48.55 10.16
CA LEU A 129 18.84 -47.52 10.53
C LEU A 129 18.99 -47.50 12.05
N ASP A 130 19.86 -48.35 12.58
CA ASP A 130 20.13 -48.45 14.02
C ASP A 130 20.42 -47.06 14.63
N GLY A 131 19.60 -46.65 15.61
CA GLY A 131 19.82 -45.43 16.40
C GLY A 131 19.18 -44.14 15.88
N LEU A 132 18.20 -44.22 14.97
CA LEU A 132 17.40 -43.05 14.55
C LEU A 132 15.98 -43.09 15.10
N ASP A 133 15.59 -42.02 15.80
CA ASP A 133 14.21 -41.81 16.22
C ASP A 133 13.35 -41.47 14.99
N PRO A 134 12.16 -42.09 14.81
CA PRO A 134 11.23 -41.72 13.74
C PRO A 134 10.83 -40.23 13.78
N THR A 135 10.82 -39.60 14.95
CA THR A 135 10.51 -38.18 15.11
C THR A 135 11.59 -37.31 14.47
N ASP A 136 12.88 -37.59 14.72
CA ASP A 136 14.01 -36.88 14.11
C ASP A 136 13.96 -36.97 12.58
N LEU A 137 13.68 -38.16 12.05
CA LEU A 137 13.55 -38.36 10.60
C LEU A 137 12.41 -37.49 10.01
N SER A 138 11.29 -37.36 10.72
CA SER A 138 10.17 -36.50 10.29
C SER A 138 10.56 -35.02 10.26
N THR A 139 11.37 -34.55 11.22
CA THR A 139 11.85 -33.16 11.24
C THR A 139 12.85 -32.88 10.11
N MET A 140 13.73 -33.84 9.80
CA MET A 140 14.65 -33.74 8.65
C MET A 140 13.88 -33.72 7.32
N ASN A 141 12.86 -34.58 7.18
CA ASN A 141 11.95 -34.57 6.03
C ASN A 141 11.26 -33.21 5.86
N LEU A 142 10.78 -32.62 6.96
CA LEU A 142 10.14 -31.30 6.93
C LEU A 142 11.13 -30.20 6.52
N GLY A 143 12.32 -30.17 7.12
CA GLY A 143 13.35 -29.17 6.81
C GLY A 143 13.80 -29.23 5.34
N LEU A 144 13.99 -30.44 4.83
CA LEU A 144 14.34 -30.67 3.43
C LEU A 144 13.20 -30.31 2.48
N SER A 145 11.95 -30.68 2.80
CA SER A 145 10.79 -30.36 1.96
C SER A 145 10.57 -28.84 1.87
N HIS A 146 10.72 -28.10 2.97
CA HIS A 146 10.69 -26.64 2.96
C HIS A 146 11.81 -26.05 2.11
N SER A 147 13.03 -26.56 2.24
CA SER A 147 14.19 -26.05 1.49
C SER A 147 14.08 -26.34 -0.01
N LEU A 148 13.65 -27.55 -0.38
CA LEU A 148 13.38 -27.92 -1.78
C LEU A 148 12.23 -27.11 -2.36
N SER A 149 11.16 -26.87 -1.58
CA SER A 149 10.04 -26.03 -2.01
C SER A 149 10.50 -24.59 -2.25
N ARG A 150 11.33 -24.02 -1.36
CA ARG A 150 11.92 -22.68 -1.54
C ARG A 150 12.81 -22.59 -2.78
N PHE A 151 13.61 -23.64 -3.03
CA PHE A 151 14.49 -23.73 -4.19
C PHE A 151 13.69 -23.82 -5.50
N LYS A 152 12.70 -24.72 -5.57
CA LYS A 152 11.84 -24.89 -6.75
C LYS A 152 10.92 -23.70 -7.00
N LEU A 153 10.31 -23.17 -5.95
CA LEU A 153 9.49 -21.97 -6.04
C LEU A 153 10.34 -20.70 -6.20
N LYS A 154 11.68 -20.84 -6.35
CA LYS A 154 12.67 -19.77 -6.51
C LYS A 154 12.20 -18.49 -5.85
N PHE A 155 12.22 -18.43 -4.51
CA PHE A 155 11.94 -17.21 -3.74
C PHE A 155 10.78 -16.40 -4.35
N SER A 156 9.52 -16.85 -4.23
CA SER A 156 8.32 -16.19 -4.78
C SER A 156 8.53 -14.67 -4.89
N PRO A 157 8.77 -14.15 -6.11
CA PRO A 157 9.06 -12.73 -6.31
C PRO A 157 7.88 -11.85 -5.86
N ASP A 158 6.71 -12.48 -5.67
CA ASP A 158 5.46 -11.87 -5.18
C ASP A 158 5.53 -11.35 -3.74
N LYS A 159 6.60 -11.62 -2.97
CA LYS A 159 6.79 -11.03 -1.62
C LYS A 159 7.83 -9.91 -1.58
N VAL A 160 8.49 -9.61 -2.69
CA VAL A 160 9.49 -8.54 -2.77
C VAL A 160 8.83 -7.15 -2.70
N ASP A 161 7.57 -7.05 -3.11
CA ASP A 161 6.74 -5.85 -3.06
C ASP A 161 6.38 -5.42 -1.63
N ILE A 162 6.37 -6.33 -0.64
CA ILE A 162 6.17 -6.00 0.78
C ILE A 162 7.22 -4.98 1.25
N MET A 163 8.46 -5.10 0.78
CA MET A 163 9.53 -4.15 1.14
C MET A 163 9.25 -2.73 0.63
N VAL A 164 8.62 -2.61 -0.55
CA VAL A 164 8.21 -1.31 -1.11
C VAL A 164 7.12 -0.68 -0.26
N ILE A 165 6.15 -1.49 0.19
CA ILE A 165 5.04 -1.04 1.04
C ILE A 165 5.58 -0.50 2.38
N GLN A 166 6.51 -1.22 3.00
CA GLN A 166 7.13 -0.76 4.25
C GLN A 166 7.99 0.50 4.03
N ALA A 167 8.76 0.55 2.94
CA ALA A 167 9.62 1.69 2.64
C ALA A 167 8.82 2.99 2.38
N ILE A 168 7.69 2.93 1.66
CA ILE A 168 6.87 4.13 1.43
C ILE A 168 6.13 4.58 2.70
N ALA A 169 5.64 3.64 3.52
CA ALA A 169 5.04 3.97 4.80
C ALA A 169 6.05 4.66 5.73
N LEU A 170 7.27 4.12 5.82
CA LEU A 170 8.36 4.73 6.57
C LEU A 170 8.73 6.11 6.01
N LEU A 171 8.72 6.30 4.69
CA LEU A 171 9.01 7.61 4.08
C LEU A 171 7.96 8.67 4.47
N ASP A 172 6.67 8.31 4.46
CA ASP A 172 5.59 9.20 4.89
C ASP A 172 5.67 9.51 6.41
N ASP A 173 6.07 8.54 7.24
CA ASP A 173 6.31 8.75 8.69
C ASP A 173 7.51 9.67 8.94
N LEU A 174 8.63 9.44 8.24
CA LEU A 174 9.83 10.29 8.33
C LEU A 174 9.52 11.74 7.93
N ASP A 175 8.71 11.96 6.89
CA ASP A 175 8.32 13.32 6.48
C ASP A 175 7.57 14.07 7.59
N LYS A 176 6.69 13.35 8.30
CA LYS A 176 5.95 13.92 9.44
C LYS A 176 6.88 14.20 10.63
N GLU A 177 7.77 13.26 10.95
CA GLU A 177 8.73 13.41 12.06
C GLU A 177 9.75 14.52 11.80
N ILE A 178 10.31 14.60 10.59
CA ILE A 178 11.22 15.67 10.18
C ILE A 178 10.54 17.02 10.40
N ASN A 179 9.27 17.17 9.99
CA ASN A 179 8.55 18.42 10.19
C ASN A 179 8.31 18.74 11.68
N ILE A 180 7.91 17.75 12.49
CA ILE A 180 7.69 17.94 13.93
C ILE A 180 8.99 18.34 14.63
N TYR A 181 10.10 17.63 14.36
CA TYR A 181 11.40 17.95 14.94
C TYR A 181 11.92 19.30 14.46
N SER A 182 11.74 19.63 13.19
CA SER A 182 12.16 20.93 12.65
C SER A 182 11.39 22.08 13.28
N MET A 183 10.07 21.94 13.47
CA MET A 183 9.29 22.95 14.20
C MET A 183 9.74 23.07 15.66
N ARG A 184 10.09 21.95 16.31
CA ARG A 184 10.63 21.96 17.66
C ARG A 184 11.97 22.68 17.74
N VAL A 185 12.88 22.48 16.78
CA VAL A 185 14.16 23.20 16.68
C VAL A 185 13.93 24.71 16.52
N LYS A 186 12.97 25.10 15.64
CA LYS A 186 12.61 26.50 15.42
C LYS A 186 12.04 27.18 16.68
N GLU A 187 11.17 26.49 17.41
CA GLU A 187 10.63 27.00 18.67
C GLU A 187 11.69 27.09 19.77
N TRP A 188 12.57 26.08 19.88
CA TRP A 188 13.58 26.01 20.93
C TRP A 188 14.68 27.05 20.72
N TYR A 189 15.25 27.12 19.51
CA TYR A 189 16.25 28.13 19.17
C TYR A 189 15.64 29.53 18.98
N GLY A 190 14.34 29.62 18.71
CA GLY A 190 13.61 30.88 18.61
C GLY A 190 13.61 31.71 19.90
N TRP A 191 13.88 31.11 21.07
CA TRP A 191 14.14 31.88 22.30
C TRP A 191 15.44 32.69 22.22
N HIS A 192 16.47 32.13 21.58
CA HIS A 192 17.76 32.80 21.40
C HIS A 192 17.78 33.71 20.18
N PHE A 193 17.19 33.30 19.06
CA PHE A 193 17.16 34.08 17.82
C PHE A 193 15.80 33.94 17.09
N PRO A 194 14.78 34.69 17.50
CA PRO A 194 13.42 34.58 16.97
C PRO A 194 13.28 35.04 15.51
N GLU A 195 14.09 36.00 15.07
CA GLU A 195 14.01 36.57 13.72
C GLU A 195 14.43 35.56 12.64
N MET A 196 15.33 34.62 12.97
CA MET A 196 15.82 33.61 12.03
C MET A 196 14.71 32.71 11.49
N GLY A 197 13.69 32.41 12.31
CA GLY A 197 12.56 31.57 11.87
C GLY A 197 11.73 32.20 10.76
N LYS A 198 11.77 33.54 10.61
CA LYS A 198 11.10 34.27 9.53
C LYS A 198 11.98 34.41 8.29
N ILE A 199 13.30 34.51 8.47
CA ILE A 199 14.27 34.65 7.37
C ILE A 199 14.45 33.31 6.64
N ILE A 200 14.67 32.23 7.40
CA ILE A 200 14.93 30.91 6.84
C ILE A 200 13.65 30.05 6.89
N VAL A 201 13.01 29.90 5.73
CA VAL A 201 11.82 29.05 5.58
C VAL A 201 12.20 27.57 5.58
N ASP A 202 13.31 27.20 4.93
CA ASP A 202 13.75 25.81 4.83
C ASP A 202 14.21 25.26 6.19
N ASN A 203 13.61 24.13 6.57
CA ASN A 203 13.84 23.48 7.85
C ASN A 203 15.24 22.86 7.95
N LEU A 204 15.75 22.30 6.85
CA LEU A 204 17.06 21.66 6.83
C LEU A 204 18.18 22.71 6.87
N ALA A 205 18.06 23.77 6.07
CA ALA A 205 18.97 24.92 6.15
C ALA A 205 18.97 25.53 7.55
N TYR A 206 17.80 25.68 8.19
CA TYR A 206 17.70 26.20 9.56
C TYR A 206 18.51 25.37 10.55
N ALA A 207 18.36 24.04 10.56
CA ALA A 207 19.10 23.16 11.46
C ALA A 207 20.63 23.22 11.22
N LYS A 208 21.06 23.31 9.96
CA LYS A 208 22.49 23.45 9.62
C LYS A 208 23.08 24.80 10.06
N VAL A 209 22.34 25.89 9.89
CA VAL A 209 22.77 27.22 10.33
C VAL A 209 22.88 27.28 11.86
N VAL A 210 21.92 26.73 12.58
CA VAL A 210 22.01 26.61 14.05
C VAL A 210 23.26 25.82 14.44
N ARG A 211 23.59 24.75 13.71
CA ARG A 211 24.76 23.91 13.98
C ARG A 211 26.09 24.64 13.80
N GLU A 212 26.24 25.41 12.73
CA GLU A 212 27.47 26.16 12.42
C GLU A 212 27.62 27.46 13.23
N MET A 213 26.52 28.19 13.44
CA MET A 213 26.54 29.48 14.13
C MET A 213 26.60 29.32 15.65
N GLY A 214 25.79 28.40 16.21
CA GLY A 214 25.63 28.26 17.65
C GLY A 214 25.04 29.53 18.27
N PHE A 215 25.89 30.36 18.88
CA PHE A 215 25.49 31.65 19.47
C PHE A 215 25.42 32.78 18.44
N ARG A 216 24.54 33.76 18.67
CA ARG A 216 24.44 34.98 17.84
C ARG A 216 25.75 35.78 17.77
N THR A 217 26.57 35.75 18.82
CA THR A 217 27.88 36.43 18.84
C THR A 217 28.83 35.90 17.76
N ASN A 218 28.71 34.62 17.42
CA ASN A 218 29.54 33.98 16.40
C ASN A 218 29.00 34.20 14.98
N ALA A 219 27.84 34.86 14.83
CA ALA A 219 27.24 35.11 13.53
C ALA A 219 28.16 35.95 12.61
N ALA A 220 28.93 36.88 13.17
CA ALA A 220 29.86 37.71 12.39
C ALA A 220 31.09 36.93 11.90
N THR A 221 31.56 35.96 12.67
CA THR A 221 32.80 35.20 12.40
C THR A 221 32.58 33.97 11.54
N THR A 222 31.40 33.35 11.62
CA THR A 222 31.10 32.11 10.89
C THR A 222 30.64 32.39 9.46
N SER A 223 31.19 31.65 8.50
CA SER A 223 30.78 31.68 7.10
C SER A 223 29.63 30.71 6.83
N LEU A 224 28.53 31.17 6.23
CA LEU A 224 27.34 30.34 5.96
C LEU A 224 27.12 30.04 4.46
N ALA A 225 28.08 30.41 3.61
CA ALA A 225 28.00 30.33 2.14
C ALA A 225 27.69 28.91 1.59
N THR A 226 28.06 27.84 2.31
CA THR A 226 27.79 26.46 1.89
C THR A 226 26.32 26.06 2.08
N ILE A 227 25.58 26.78 2.94
CA ILE A 227 24.23 26.41 3.39
C ILE A 227 23.18 27.37 2.83
N LEU A 228 23.49 28.67 2.80
CA LEU A 228 22.58 29.73 2.40
C LEU A 228 23.14 30.56 1.23
N PRO A 229 22.27 31.11 0.37
CA PRO A 229 22.63 32.17 -0.56
C PRO A 229 23.12 33.44 0.17
N GLU A 230 24.02 34.19 -0.47
CA GLU A 230 24.67 35.38 0.10
C GLU A 230 23.67 36.47 0.57
N GLU A 231 22.56 36.65 -0.16
CA GLU A 231 21.49 37.59 0.23
C GLU A 231 20.85 37.23 1.58
N LEU A 232 20.62 35.93 1.83
CA LEU A 232 20.06 35.47 3.10
C LEU A 232 21.09 35.48 4.23
N GLU A 233 22.37 35.27 3.91
CA GLU A 233 23.45 35.35 4.90
C GLU A 233 23.62 36.79 5.43
N LEU A 234 23.63 37.79 4.55
CA LEU A 234 23.75 39.20 4.95
C LEU A 234 22.58 39.66 5.83
N THR A 235 21.35 39.28 5.44
CA THR A 235 20.15 39.61 6.23
C THR A 235 20.12 38.88 7.57
N LEU A 236 20.62 37.64 7.63
CA LEU A 236 20.78 36.91 8.89
C LEU A 236 21.79 37.58 9.83
N LYS A 237 22.95 37.99 9.32
CA LYS A 237 24.00 38.67 10.11
C LYS A 237 23.51 40.01 10.65
N ALA A 238 22.85 40.82 9.81
CA ALA A 238 22.23 42.06 10.25
C ALA A 238 21.12 41.84 11.30
N ALA A 239 20.32 40.78 11.14
CA ALA A 239 19.30 40.42 12.12
C ALA A 239 19.90 39.91 13.44
N ALA A 240 21.04 39.23 13.41
CA ALA A 240 21.72 38.73 14.61
C ALA A 240 22.22 39.89 15.51
N GLU A 241 22.70 40.98 14.91
CA GLU A 241 23.15 42.18 15.64
C GLU A 241 22.00 42.94 16.33
N ILE A 242 20.81 42.96 15.72
CA ILE A 242 19.64 43.72 16.19
C ILE A 242 18.63 42.80 16.93
N SER A 243 18.95 41.51 17.09
CA SER A 243 17.99 40.51 17.57
C SER A 243 17.54 40.75 19.02
N MET A 244 16.24 40.57 19.25
CA MET A 244 15.61 40.72 20.57
C MET A 244 15.65 39.43 21.43
N GLY A 245 16.30 38.37 20.95
CA GLY A 245 16.35 37.10 21.66
C GLY A 245 17.16 37.14 22.96
N THR A 246 16.95 36.15 23.83
CA THR A 246 17.67 36.03 25.11
C THR A 246 18.98 35.28 24.95
N GLU A 247 19.95 35.50 25.83
CA GLU A 247 21.14 34.65 25.90
C GLU A 247 20.78 33.28 26.50
N ILE A 248 21.44 32.22 26.03
CA ILE A 248 21.20 30.83 26.46
C ILE A 248 22.50 30.24 27.01
N SER A 249 22.39 29.18 27.82
CA SER A 249 23.56 28.53 28.42
C SER A 249 24.28 27.60 27.42
N ASP A 250 25.55 27.32 27.69
CA ASP A 250 26.33 26.33 26.92
C ASP A 250 25.75 24.91 27.02
N SER A 251 25.10 24.57 28.14
CA SER A 251 24.39 23.29 28.25
C SER A 251 23.19 23.23 27.31
N ASP A 252 22.42 24.32 27.21
CA ASP A 252 21.22 24.35 26.36
C ASP A 252 21.58 24.33 24.88
N ILE A 253 22.60 25.09 24.46
CA ILE A 253 23.06 25.05 23.06
C ILE A 253 23.55 23.65 22.66
N SER A 254 24.19 22.90 23.58
CA SER A 254 24.64 21.53 23.30
C SER A 254 23.48 20.57 23.02
N HIS A 255 22.37 20.73 23.72
CA HIS A 255 21.15 19.96 23.50
C HIS A 255 20.45 20.37 22.19
N ILE A 256 20.40 21.67 21.89
CA ILE A 256 19.88 22.17 20.62
C ILE A 256 20.70 21.63 19.44
N HIS A 257 22.04 21.65 19.55
CA HIS A 257 22.92 21.06 18.54
C HIS A 257 22.67 19.57 18.34
N SER A 258 22.49 18.81 19.42
CA SER A 258 22.18 17.38 19.35
C SER A 258 20.86 17.13 18.59
N LEU A 259 19.84 17.96 18.81
CA LEU A 259 18.59 17.88 18.07
C LEU A 259 18.76 18.27 16.59
N CYS A 260 19.59 19.28 16.30
CA CYS A 260 19.91 19.67 14.92
C CYS A 260 20.63 18.52 14.17
N ASP A 261 21.59 17.87 14.81
CA ASP A 261 22.30 16.70 14.25
C ASP A 261 21.33 15.55 13.96
N GLN A 262 20.36 15.31 14.86
CA GLN A 262 19.30 14.33 14.63
C GLN A 262 18.46 14.70 13.40
N VAL A 263 17.99 15.94 13.27
CA VAL A 263 17.22 16.39 12.10
C VAL A 263 18.00 16.24 10.80
N VAL A 264 19.30 16.60 10.80
CA VAL A 264 20.17 16.45 9.62
C VAL A 264 20.36 14.97 9.27
N SER A 265 20.61 14.11 10.27
CA SER A 265 20.79 12.67 10.05
C SER A 265 19.52 11.99 9.51
N ILE A 266 18.35 12.32 10.07
CA ILE A 266 17.06 11.78 9.63
C ILE A 266 16.76 12.23 8.20
N SER A 267 17.05 13.50 7.87
CA SER A 267 16.87 14.00 6.51
C SER A 267 17.80 13.33 5.49
N ALA A 268 19.06 13.07 5.87
CA ALA A 268 19.99 12.31 5.04
C ALA A 268 19.50 10.87 4.83
N TYR A 269 19.04 10.21 5.89
CA TYR A 269 18.45 8.87 5.80
C TYR A 269 17.20 8.85 4.91
N ARG A 270 16.34 9.86 5.01
CA ARG A 270 15.16 10.02 4.14
C ARG A 270 15.55 10.14 2.66
N ALA A 271 16.62 10.86 2.34
CA ALA A 271 17.14 10.93 0.96
C ALA A 271 17.64 9.55 0.48
N GLN A 272 18.41 8.84 1.31
CA GLN A 272 18.88 7.49 1.02
C GLN A 272 17.73 6.49 0.84
N LEU A 273 16.69 6.58 1.67
CA LEU A 273 15.50 5.74 1.58
C LEU A 273 14.73 6.00 0.29
N SER A 274 14.65 7.26 -0.16
CA SER A 274 14.02 7.60 -1.44
C SER A 274 14.77 6.99 -2.64
N GLU A 275 16.10 6.99 -2.57
CA GLU A 275 16.98 6.40 -3.60
C GLU A 275 16.83 4.87 -3.61
N TYR A 276 16.81 4.26 -2.43
CA TYR A 276 16.52 2.83 -2.28
C TYR A 276 15.14 2.47 -2.86
N LEU A 277 14.10 3.26 -2.55
CA LEU A 277 12.76 3.06 -3.07
C LEU A 277 12.72 3.19 -4.61
N ARG A 278 13.43 4.16 -5.18
CA ARG A 278 13.56 4.32 -6.64
C ARG A 278 14.17 3.09 -7.29
N ASN A 279 15.31 2.62 -6.79
CA ASN A 279 15.99 1.45 -7.34
C ASN A 279 15.14 0.19 -7.19
N ARG A 280 14.46 0.03 -6.05
CA ARG A 280 13.60 -1.12 -5.80
C ARG A 280 12.34 -1.11 -6.66
N MET A 281 11.74 0.07 -6.88
CA MET A 281 10.58 0.21 -7.74
C MET A 281 10.93 -0.08 -9.21
N ASN A 282 12.05 0.42 -9.70
CA ASN A 282 12.53 0.11 -11.05
C ASN A 282 12.76 -1.39 -11.27
N ALA A 283 13.21 -2.12 -10.23
CA ALA A 283 13.39 -3.56 -10.31
C ALA A 283 12.07 -4.37 -10.25
N ILE A 284 11.03 -3.85 -9.59
CA ILE A 284 9.76 -4.57 -9.37
C ILE A 284 8.71 -4.22 -10.42
N ALA A 285 8.54 -2.93 -10.74
CA ALA A 285 7.52 -2.41 -11.63
C ALA A 285 8.09 -1.29 -12.54
N PRO A 286 8.96 -1.64 -13.51
CA PRO A 286 9.60 -0.67 -14.39
C PRO A 286 8.60 0.07 -15.30
N ASN A 287 7.55 -0.60 -15.80
CA ASN A 287 6.59 0.05 -16.71
C ASN A 287 5.68 1.03 -15.96
N LEU A 288 5.23 0.66 -14.75
CA LEU A 288 4.47 1.59 -13.90
C LEU A 288 5.30 2.82 -13.55
N THR A 289 6.57 2.63 -13.20
CA THR A 289 7.48 3.72 -12.83
C THR A 289 7.67 4.71 -13.98
N ALA A 290 7.90 4.20 -15.19
CA ALA A 290 8.03 5.05 -16.37
C ALA A 290 6.77 5.92 -16.63
N LEU A 291 5.57 5.40 -16.32
CA LEU A 291 4.32 6.13 -16.52
C LEU A 291 4.01 7.16 -15.43
N VAL A 292 3.92 6.73 -14.17
CA VAL A 292 3.40 7.59 -13.08
C VAL A 292 4.48 8.14 -12.15
N GLY A 293 5.70 7.59 -12.22
CA GLY A 293 6.81 7.88 -11.31
C GLY A 293 6.86 6.94 -10.11
N GLU A 294 8.01 6.91 -9.45
CA GLU A 294 8.35 5.96 -8.38
C GLU A 294 7.46 6.14 -7.15
N LEU A 295 7.31 7.37 -6.67
CA LEU A 295 6.58 7.68 -5.44
C LEU A 295 5.08 7.41 -5.59
N VAL A 296 4.50 7.79 -6.73
CA VAL A 296 3.07 7.53 -7.02
C VAL A 296 2.85 6.03 -7.21
N GLY A 297 3.73 5.34 -7.93
CA GLY A 297 3.69 3.89 -8.08
C GLY A 297 3.74 3.16 -6.73
N ALA A 298 4.66 3.56 -5.85
CA ALA A 298 4.78 3.01 -4.50
C ALA A 298 3.51 3.19 -3.67
N ARG A 299 2.91 4.39 -3.70
CA ARG A 299 1.64 4.64 -2.99
C ARG A 299 0.48 3.83 -3.55
N LEU A 300 0.42 3.62 -4.87
CA LEU A 300 -0.60 2.76 -5.48
C LEU A 300 -0.47 1.30 -5.02
N ILE A 301 0.75 0.76 -5.00
CA ILE A 301 1.03 -0.61 -4.52
C ILE A 301 0.70 -0.72 -3.03
N SER A 302 1.13 0.25 -2.22
CA SER A 302 0.85 0.30 -0.78
C SER A 302 -0.64 0.33 -0.47
N HIS A 303 -1.43 1.10 -1.23
CA HIS A 303 -2.87 1.17 -1.02
C HIS A 303 -3.59 -0.11 -1.45
N ALA A 304 -3.08 -0.83 -2.46
CA ALA A 304 -3.63 -2.09 -2.92
C ALA A 304 -3.18 -3.31 -2.09
N GLY A 305 -2.13 -3.18 -1.30
CA GLY A 305 -1.56 -4.20 -0.40
C GLY A 305 -0.58 -5.17 -1.07
N SER A 306 -0.61 -5.33 -2.39
CA SER A 306 0.41 -6.04 -3.17
C SER A 306 0.33 -5.64 -4.65
N LEU A 307 1.41 -5.86 -5.40
CA LEU A 307 1.43 -5.60 -6.84
C LEU A 307 0.43 -6.48 -7.59
N MET A 308 0.31 -7.76 -7.18
CA MET A 308 -0.65 -8.70 -7.75
C MET A 308 -2.11 -8.30 -7.46
N SER A 309 -2.38 -7.77 -6.27
CA SER A 309 -3.70 -7.20 -5.94
C SER A 309 -4.01 -5.99 -6.82
N LEU A 310 -3.05 -5.09 -6.97
CA LEU A 310 -3.18 -3.90 -7.83
C LEU A 310 -3.45 -4.29 -9.30
N ALA A 311 -2.81 -5.33 -9.82
CA ALA A 311 -3.03 -5.81 -11.19
C ALA A 311 -4.48 -6.29 -11.45
N LYS A 312 -5.15 -6.81 -10.41
CA LYS A 312 -6.56 -7.24 -10.48
C LYS A 312 -7.53 -6.06 -10.51
N HIS A 313 -7.11 -4.88 -10.06
CA HIS A 313 -7.98 -3.71 -10.06
C HIS A 313 -8.25 -3.24 -11.50
N PRO A 314 -9.49 -2.82 -11.83
CA PRO A 314 -9.78 -2.20 -13.11
C PRO A 314 -9.22 -0.77 -13.17
N ALA A 315 -9.04 -0.24 -14.38
CA ALA A 315 -8.53 1.10 -14.60
C ALA A 315 -9.32 2.21 -13.89
N SER A 316 -10.65 2.06 -13.81
CA SER A 316 -11.51 3.02 -13.09
C SER A 316 -11.23 3.06 -11.59
N THR A 317 -10.94 1.92 -10.96
CA THR A 317 -10.54 1.88 -9.55
C THR A 317 -9.16 2.48 -9.36
N VAL A 318 -8.21 2.15 -10.24
CA VAL A 318 -6.85 2.74 -10.21
C VAL A 318 -6.91 4.27 -10.33
N GLN A 319 -7.82 4.83 -11.13
CA GLN A 319 -8.02 6.27 -11.30
C GLN A 319 -8.39 7.00 -9.99
N ILE A 320 -9.26 6.38 -9.18
CA ILE A 320 -9.86 6.99 -7.98
C ILE A 320 -9.28 6.44 -6.66
N LEU A 321 -8.25 5.60 -6.75
CA LEU A 321 -7.60 4.97 -5.60
C LEU A 321 -7.09 6.04 -4.61
N GLY A 322 -7.38 5.87 -3.32
CA GLY A 322 -7.08 6.86 -2.27
C GLY A 322 -8.09 8.01 -2.10
N ALA A 323 -9.05 8.19 -3.01
CA ALA A 323 -10.18 9.13 -2.84
C ALA A 323 -11.47 8.46 -2.36
N GLU A 324 -11.37 7.26 -1.78
CA GLU A 324 -12.48 6.37 -1.45
C GLU A 324 -13.48 7.01 -0.48
N LYS A 325 -13.01 7.74 0.53
CA LYS A 325 -13.88 8.45 1.48
C LYS A 325 -14.76 9.48 0.77
N ALA A 326 -14.22 10.20 -0.21
CA ALA A 326 -14.98 11.17 -0.99
C ALA A 326 -15.92 10.47 -1.98
N LEU A 327 -15.45 9.40 -2.63
CA LEU A 327 -16.23 8.57 -3.54
C LEU A 327 -17.47 7.98 -2.87
N PHE A 328 -17.31 7.29 -1.74
CA PHE A 328 -18.42 6.67 -1.03
C PHE A 328 -19.38 7.70 -0.43
N ARG A 329 -18.89 8.88 -0.04
CA ARG A 329 -19.75 9.99 0.39
C ARG A 329 -20.61 10.50 -0.77
N ALA A 330 -20.01 10.73 -1.94
CA ALA A 330 -20.70 11.20 -3.14
C ALA A 330 -21.76 10.19 -3.61
N LEU A 331 -21.42 8.90 -3.67
CA LEU A 331 -22.36 7.85 -4.06
C LEU A 331 -23.56 7.75 -3.11
N LYS A 332 -23.33 7.84 -1.80
CA LYS A 332 -24.41 7.81 -0.78
C LYS A 332 -25.34 9.02 -0.86
N THR A 333 -24.80 10.18 -1.25
CA THR A 333 -25.53 11.45 -1.34
C THR A 333 -26.02 11.76 -2.75
N LYS A 334 -25.76 10.89 -3.73
CA LYS A 334 -26.01 11.11 -5.17
C LYS A 334 -25.37 12.40 -5.70
N HIS A 335 -24.22 12.79 -5.13
CA HIS A 335 -23.42 13.91 -5.60
C HIS A 335 -22.37 13.44 -6.61
N ASP A 336 -21.76 14.38 -7.33
CA ASP A 336 -20.64 14.14 -8.23
C ASP A 336 -19.47 13.42 -7.54
N THR A 337 -18.97 12.38 -8.20
CA THR A 337 -17.85 11.57 -7.73
C THR A 337 -16.50 12.25 -8.01
N PRO A 338 -15.46 11.99 -7.19
CA PRO A 338 -14.13 12.52 -7.43
C PRO A 338 -13.55 12.00 -8.74
N LYS A 339 -12.89 12.88 -9.50
CA LYS A 339 -12.34 12.57 -10.84
C LYS A 339 -10.95 11.90 -10.80
N TYR A 340 -10.26 11.97 -9.67
CA TYR A 340 -8.90 11.48 -9.49
C TYR A 340 -8.64 11.17 -8.00
N GLY A 341 -7.72 10.25 -7.73
CA GLY A 341 -7.20 9.95 -6.40
C GLY A 341 -5.70 10.20 -6.30
N LEU A 342 -4.93 9.22 -5.82
CA LEU A 342 -3.47 9.29 -5.66
C LEU A 342 -2.73 9.62 -6.98
N ILE A 343 -3.30 9.19 -8.11
CA ILE A 343 -2.75 9.44 -9.45
C ILE A 343 -2.67 10.94 -9.78
N TYR A 344 -3.42 11.81 -9.08
CA TYR A 344 -3.35 13.27 -9.30
C TYR A 344 -1.93 13.85 -9.21
N HIS A 345 -1.08 13.26 -8.37
CA HIS A 345 0.31 13.70 -8.19
C HIS A 345 1.28 13.20 -9.26
N ALA A 346 0.81 12.44 -10.26
CA ALA A 346 1.63 12.02 -11.38
C ALA A 346 1.99 13.21 -12.28
N SER A 347 3.25 13.26 -12.74
CA SER A 347 3.78 14.35 -13.58
C SER A 347 2.92 14.66 -14.81
N LEU A 348 2.44 13.64 -15.54
CA LEU A 348 1.60 13.77 -16.74
C LEU A 348 0.27 14.50 -16.48
N ILE A 349 -0.27 14.42 -15.26
CA ILE A 349 -1.54 15.06 -14.89
C ILE A 349 -1.29 16.43 -14.29
N GLY A 350 -0.17 16.59 -13.57
CA GLY A 350 0.29 17.88 -13.06
C GLY A 350 0.52 18.91 -14.16
N GLN A 351 1.05 18.47 -15.32
CA GLN A 351 1.29 19.32 -16.49
C GLN A 351 0.01 19.76 -17.21
N ALA A 352 -1.05 18.95 -17.16
CA ALA A 352 -2.28 19.22 -17.91
C ALA A 352 -3.10 20.38 -17.29
N PRO A 353 -3.78 21.19 -18.12
CA PRO A 353 -4.63 22.27 -17.62
C PRO A 353 -5.85 21.72 -16.88
N GLN A 354 -6.39 22.48 -15.92
CA GLN A 354 -7.41 22.02 -14.96
C GLN A 354 -8.64 21.37 -15.61
N LYS A 355 -9.09 21.87 -16.77
CA LYS A 355 -10.22 21.31 -17.53
C LYS A 355 -9.91 19.93 -18.12
N LEU A 356 -8.66 19.66 -18.48
CA LEU A 356 -8.21 18.43 -19.13
C LEU A 356 -7.69 17.38 -18.14
N LYS A 357 -7.33 17.76 -16.90
CA LYS A 357 -6.83 16.82 -15.88
C LYS A 357 -7.70 15.59 -15.68
N GLY A 358 -9.03 15.74 -15.68
CA GLY A 358 -9.93 14.58 -15.55
C GLY A 358 -9.89 13.63 -16.74
N LYS A 359 -9.73 14.15 -17.97
CA LYS A 359 -9.56 13.34 -19.18
C LYS A 359 -8.20 12.62 -19.16
N MET A 360 -7.14 13.34 -18.78
CA MET A 360 -5.80 12.77 -18.65
C MET A 360 -5.73 11.71 -17.57
N ALA A 361 -6.32 11.93 -16.40
CA ALA A 361 -6.34 10.95 -15.31
C ALA A 361 -6.97 9.63 -15.74
N ARG A 362 -8.06 9.66 -16.52
CA ARG A 362 -8.68 8.46 -17.08
C ARG A 362 -7.75 7.73 -18.05
N MET A 363 -7.11 8.46 -18.97
CA MET A 363 -6.19 7.86 -19.96
C MET A 363 -4.95 7.27 -19.30
N VAL A 364 -4.35 8.00 -18.34
CA VAL A 364 -3.20 7.55 -17.55
C VAL A 364 -3.57 6.31 -16.75
N ALA A 365 -4.72 6.29 -16.06
CA ALA A 365 -5.15 5.12 -15.30
C ALA A 365 -5.36 3.88 -16.18
N THR A 366 -5.91 4.03 -17.39
CA THR A 366 -6.05 2.91 -18.34
C THR A 366 -4.69 2.35 -18.76
N LYS A 367 -3.73 3.21 -19.08
CA LYS A 367 -2.38 2.77 -19.48
C LYS A 367 -1.55 2.25 -18.31
N ALA A 368 -1.73 2.82 -17.12
CA ALA A 368 -1.13 2.35 -15.89
C ALA A 368 -1.66 0.95 -15.55
N ALA A 369 -2.98 0.70 -15.62
CA ALA A 369 -3.55 -0.62 -15.35
C ALA A 369 -3.00 -1.72 -16.30
N LEU A 370 -2.79 -1.40 -17.57
CA LEU A 370 -2.14 -2.32 -18.52
C LEU A 370 -0.68 -2.58 -18.12
N SER A 371 0.07 -1.53 -17.79
CA SER A 371 1.48 -1.62 -17.41
C SER A 371 1.68 -2.39 -16.10
N ILE A 372 0.80 -2.19 -15.11
CA ILE A 372 0.81 -2.93 -13.84
C ILE A 372 0.59 -4.42 -14.08
N ARG A 373 -0.32 -4.80 -14.99
CA ARG A 373 -0.57 -6.21 -15.29
C ARG A 373 0.62 -6.88 -15.96
N VAL A 374 1.29 -6.16 -16.85
CA VAL A 374 2.54 -6.63 -17.45
C VAL A 374 3.61 -6.79 -16.37
N ASP A 375 3.83 -5.77 -15.55
CA ASP A 375 4.83 -5.82 -14.47
C ASP A 375 4.54 -6.94 -13.44
N ALA A 376 3.28 -7.23 -13.16
CA ALA A 376 2.88 -8.29 -12.23
C ALA A 376 2.99 -9.70 -12.84
N LEU A 377 2.51 -9.89 -14.07
CA LEU A 377 2.30 -11.21 -14.67
C LEU A 377 3.39 -11.64 -15.67
N ALA A 378 4.27 -10.74 -16.11
CA ALA A 378 5.38 -11.10 -16.99
C ALA A 378 6.36 -12.06 -16.28
N ASP A 379 7.06 -12.87 -17.06
CA ASP A 379 8.07 -13.79 -16.52
C ASP A 379 9.31 -13.03 -16.02
N VAL A 380 10.03 -13.64 -15.08
CA VAL A 380 11.20 -13.02 -14.42
C VAL A 380 12.30 -12.64 -15.43
N ASP A 381 12.45 -13.41 -16.49
CA ASP A 381 13.44 -13.17 -17.55
C ASP A 381 13.08 -11.92 -18.39
N GLU A 382 11.80 -11.60 -18.55
CA GLU A 382 11.35 -10.40 -19.27
C GLU A 382 11.45 -9.12 -18.41
N LYS A 383 11.33 -9.25 -17.08
CA LYS A 383 11.41 -8.11 -16.14
C LYS A 383 12.82 -7.54 -15.98
N SER A 384 13.86 -8.35 -16.21
CA SER A 384 15.26 -7.97 -16.02
C SER A 384 15.96 -7.49 -17.30
N GLY A 385 15.32 -7.64 -18.46
CA GLY A 385 15.87 -7.19 -19.74
C GLY A 385 15.84 -5.67 -19.91
N VAL A 386 16.70 -5.14 -20.79
CA VAL A 386 16.71 -3.71 -21.18
C VAL A 386 15.35 -3.27 -21.75
N THR A 387 14.58 -4.22 -22.27
CA THR A 387 13.24 -4.02 -22.83
C THR A 387 12.13 -3.98 -21.78
N ALA A 388 12.41 -4.19 -20.49
CA ALA A 388 11.39 -4.32 -19.45
C ALA A 388 10.49 -3.08 -19.32
N ALA A 389 11.03 -1.87 -19.52
CA ALA A 389 10.27 -0.61 -19.42
C ALA A 389 9.63 -0.14 -20.74
N THR A 390 9.76 -0.91 -21.82
CA THR A 390 9.37 -0.46 -23.18
C THR A 390 7.90 -0.09 -23.27
N ILE A 391 7.02 -0.89 -22.66
CA ILE A 391 5.57 -0.68 -22.69
C ILE A 391 5.19 0.59 -21.93
N GLY A 392 5.83 0.85 -20.79
CA GLY A 392 5.66 2.08 -20.02
C GLY A 392 6.08 3.31 -20.81
N ILE A 393 7.25 3.28 -21.45
CA ILE A 393 7.81 4.37 -22.26
C ILE A 393 6.93 4.66 -23.49
N GLU A 394 6.52 3.62 -24.22
CA GLU A 394 5.67 3.78 -25.41
C GLU A 394 4.30 4.36 -25.03
N ASN A 395 3.69 3.86 -23.96
CA ASN A 395 2.42 4.39 -23.48
C ASN A 395 2.56 5.82 -22.96
N ARG A 396 3.70 6.18 -22.34
CA ARG A 396 4.00 7.54 -21.93
C ARG A 396 4.04 8.48 -23.14
N ALA A 397 4.78 8.14 -24.18
CA ALA A 397 4.87 8.92 -25.41
C ALA A 397 3.49 9.11 -26.09
N LYS A 398 2.66 8.05 -26.11
CA LYS A 398 1.27 8.12 -26.59
C LYS A 398 0.39 9.07 -25.76
N LEU A 399 0.59 9.12 -24.45
CA LEU A 399 -0.15 10.03 -23.56
C LEU A 399 0.32 11.48 -23.69
N GLU A 400 1.62 11.71 -23.83
CA GLU A 400 2.19 13.04 -24.02
C GLU A 400 1.78 13.64 -25.36
N SER A 401 1.85 12.88 -26.46
CA SER A 401 1.35 13.31 -27.77
C SER A 401 -0.15 13.62 -27.74
N ARG A 402 -0.94 12.82 -27.00
CA ARG A 402 -2.37 13.06 -26.84
C ARG A 402 -2.66 14.31 -25.99
N LEU A 403 -1.87 14.57 -24.94
CA LEU A 403 -1.97 15.78 -24.13
C LEU A 403 -1.75 17.02 -24.99
N ARG A 404 -0.64 17.05 -25.76
CA ARG A 404 -0.33 18.16 -26.68
C ARG A 404 -1.45 18.39 -27.69
N ALA A 405 -2.00 17.32 -28.28
CA ALA A 405 -3.13 17.44 -29.20
C ALA A 405 -4.38 18.04 -28.54
N LEU A 406 -4.66 17.69 -27.29
CA LEU A 406 -5.81 18.23 -26.54
C LEU A 406 -5.60 19.69 -26.12
N GLU A 407 -4.37 20.10 -25.83
CA GLU A 407 -4.01 21.48 -25.52
C GLU A 407 -4.17 22.38 -26.75
N HIS A 408 -3.65 21.96 -27.90
CA HIS A 408 -3.84 22.68 -29.16
C HIS A 408 -5.32 22.76 -29.58
N GLN A 409 -6.10 21.71 -29.31
CA GLN A 409 -7.55 21.73 -29.57
C GLN A 409 -8.30 22.69 -28.64
N SER A 410 -7.87 22.84 -27.39
CA SER A 410 -8.48 23.82 -26.48
C SER A 410 -8.20 25.27 -26.89
N ASP A 411 -7.04 25.54 -27.49
CA ASP A 411 -6.67 26.88 -27.97
C ASP A 411 -7.38 27.25 -29.27
N LEU A 412 -7.59 26.29 -30.19
CA LEU A 412 -8.36 26.51 -31.42
C LEU A 412 -9.86 26.74 -31.17
N GLY A 413 -10.38 26.35 -30.01
CA GLY A 413 -11.78 26.61 -29.61
C GLY A 413 -12.06 28.07 -29.23
N SER A 414 -11.05 28.94 -29.20
CA SER A 414 -11.17 30.35 -28.81
C SER A 414 -11.04 31.35 -29.98
N LEU A 415 -10.87 30.89 -31.22
CA LEU A 415 -10.86 31.75 -32.40
C LEU A 415 -12.18 31.56 -33.17
N PRO A 416 -12.99 32.60 -33.38
CA PRO A 416 -14.13 32.53 -34.28
C PRO A 416 -13.59 32.60 -35.72
N PHE A 417 -12.98 31.52 -36.21
CA PHE A 417 -12.55 31.48 -37.60
C PHE A 417 -13.69 30.99 -38.49
N ALA A 418 -14.26 31.94 -39.21
CA ALA A 418 -15.14 31.72 -40.35
C ALA A 418 -14.42 30.82 -41.36
N ASN A 419 -14.77 29.54 -41.36
CA ASN A 419 -14.61 28.67 -42.52
C ASN A 419 -15.69 27.60 -42.47
N THR A 420 -16.63 27.72 -43.41
CA THR A 420 -17.65 26.79 -43.88
C THR A 420 -17.72 25.45 -43.17
N VAL A 421 -18.19 25.48 -41.92
CA VAL A 421 -18.66 24.29 -41.22
C VAL A 421 -19.92 23.86 -41.95
N ARG A 422 -19.88 22.72 -42.66
CA ARG A 422 -21.11 21.96 -42.89
C ARG A 422 -21.72 21.73 -41.52
N LYS A 423 -22.72 22.54 -41.16
CA LYS A 423 -23.57 22.30 -39.99
C LYS A 423 -24.07 20.86 -40.16
N GLN A 424 -23.55 19.93 -39.35
CA GLN A 424 -24.28 18.69 -39.15
C GLN A 424 -25.64 19.11 -38.62
N SER A 425 -26.68 18.84 -39.40
CA SER A 425 -28.05 19.04 -38.96
C SER A 425 -28.23 18.30 -37.65
N LYS A 426 -28.82 18.98 -36.67
CA LYS A 426 -29.21 18.38 -35.39
C LYS A 426 -30.01 17.11 -35.74
N PHE A 427 -29.57 15.96 -35.24
CA PHE A 427 -30.32 14.73 -35.43
C PHE A 427 -31.64 14.87 -34.65
N GLU A 428 -32.71 15.18 -35.37
CA GLU A 428 -34.07 15.01 -34.87
C GLU A 428 -34.43 13.54 -35.04
N MET A 429 -34.91 12.92 -33.96
CA MET A 429 -35.53 11.60 -34.02
C MET A 429 -36.86 11.72 -34.77
N THR A 430 -36.81 11.78 -36.10
CA THR A 430 -37.97 11.56 -36.97
C THR A 430 -38.11 10.07 -37.31
N GLY A 431 -37.81 9.22 -36.34
CA GLY A 431 -38.26 7.84 -36.31
C GLY A 431 -39.35 7.77 -35.26
N SER A 432 -40.60 7.62 -35.67
CA SER A 432 -41.63 7.11 -34.76
C SER A 432 -41.03 5.88 -34.08
N THR A 433 -40.99 5.88 -32.76
CA THR A 433 -40.74 4.66 -31.98
C THR A 433 -41.76 3.64 -32.47
N LYS A 434 -41.33 2.72 -33.35
CA LYS A 434 -42.07 1.50 -33.58
C LYS A 434 -41.98 0.73 -32.27
N GLN A 435 -42.96 1.00 -31.40
CA GLN A 435 -43.22 0.14 -30.26
C GLN A 435 -43.48 -1.25 -30.81
N TYR A 436 -42.74 -2.20 -30.27
CA TYR A 436 -42.91 -3.62 -30.56
C TYR A 436 -44.37 -3.99 -30.29
N ASN A 437 -45.03 -4.60 -31.28
CA ASN A 437 -46.44 -4.99 -31.15
C ASN A 437 -46.52 -6.26 -30.30
N THR A 438 -46.76 -6.10 -29.00
CA THR A 438 -46.91 -7.20 -28.04
C THR A 438 -48.15 -8.07 -28.30
N ALA A 439 -49.06 -7.66 -29.19
CA ALA A 439 -50.20 -8.46 -29.63
C ALA A 439 -49.84 -9.50 -30.70
N ALA A 440 -48.60 -9.52 -31.21
CA ALA A 440 -48.14 -10.53 -32.17
C ALA A 440 -47.60 -11.81 -31.50
N ASP A 441 -47.49 -11.84 -30.17
CA ASP A 441 -46.94 -12.97 -29.39
C ASP A 441 -48.00 -13.70 -28.54
N SER A 442 -49.27 -13.29 -28.57
CA SER A 442 -50.34 -13.96 -27.85
C SER A 442 -51.08 -14.95 -28.76
N VAL A 443 -50.66 -16.21 -28.77
CA VAL A 443 -51.57 -17.34 -29.04
C VAL A 443 -52.40 -17.56 -27.77
N GLY A 444 -53.72 -17.44 -27.92
CA GLY A 444 -54.65 -17.30 -26.80
C GLY A 444 -54.77 -18.54 -25.90
N ALA A 445 -55.09 -18.30 -24.63
CA ALA A 445 -56.36 -18.72 -24.03
C ALA A 445 -56.45 -18.24 -22.56
N ASP A 446 -57.66 -17.84 -22.21
CA ASP A 446 -58.29 -17.74 -20.91
C ASP A 446 -58.04 -16.53 -19.99
N GLN A 447 -59.07 -15.67 -20.07
CA GLN A 447 -59.57 -14.70 -19.10
C GLN A 447 -59.57 -15.23 -17.66
N MET A 448 -59.05 -14.40 -16.73
CA MET A 448 -59.68 -14.22 -15.43
C MET A 448 -59.77 -12.72 -15.15
N ASP A 449 -61.02 -12.29 -14.97
CA ASP A 449 -61.47 -10.92 -14.72
C ASP A 449 -60.95 -10.33 -13.40
N LEU A 450 -60.58 -9.05 -13.42
CA LEU A 450 -60.77 -8.12 -12.30
C LEU A 450 -60.85 -6.67 -12.82
N ASP A 451 -61.91 -5.99 -12.39
CA ASP A 451 -62.42 -4.69 -12.83
C ASP A 451 -61.49 -3.46 -12.65
N PRO A 452 -61.74 -2.34 -13.37
CA PRO A 452 -60.85 -1.18 -13.45
C PRO A 452 -61.09 -0.16 -12.33
N ILE A 453 -60.02 0.47 -11.82
CA ILE A 453 -60.08 1.62 -10.89
C ILE A 453 -59.21 2.79 -11.40
N PRO A 454 -59.66 4.06 -11.27
CA PRO A 454 -59.32 5.17 -12.17
C PRO A 454 -57.98 5.87 -11.91
N THR A 455 -57.55 6.60 -12.94
CA THR A 455 -56.37 7.47 -13.01
C THR A 455 -56.52 8.75 -12.18
N GLU A 456 -56.17 8.73 -10.89
CA GLU A 456 -55.77 9.93 -10.12
C GLU A 456 -54.77 9.54 -9.02
N ARG A 457 -53.46 9.53 -9.32
CA ARG A 457 -52.39 9.36 -8.32
C ARG A 457 -51.10 10.12 -8.68
N THR A 458 -51.20 11.44 -8.86
CA THR A 458 -50.01 12.32 -8.86
C THR A 458 -49.81 13.09 -7.55
N ASP A 459 -50.83 13.17 -6.69
CA ASP A 459 -50.79 14.09 -5.55
C ASP A 459 -50.44 13.37 -4.22
N THR A 460 -50.72 12.08 -4.11
CA THR A 460 -50.42 11.27 -2.90
C THR A 460 -48.94 10.89 -2.75
N ALA A 461 -48.14 11.00 -3.83
CA ALA A 461 -46.71 10.73 -3.77
C ALA A 461 -45.90 11.93 -3.22
N MET A 462 -46.42 13.16 -3.29
CA MET A 462 -45.74 14.33 -2.74
C MET A 462 -45.98 14.47 -1.23
N GLU A 463 -47.17 14.09 -0.72
CA GLU A 463 -47.46 14.08 0.73
C GLU A 463 -46.67 12.99 1.48
N ALA A 464 -46.60 11.76 0.96
CA ALA A 464 -45.84 10.67 1.59
C ALA A 464 -44.31 10.94 1.67
N VAL A 465 -43.78 11.75 0.74
CA VAL A 465 -42.38 12.18 0.76
C VAL A 465 -42.17 13.31 1.78
N SER A 466 -43.18 14.15 2.03
CA SER A 466 -43.12 15.20 3.05
C SER A 466 -43.18 14.66 4.48
N ASP A 467 -44.05 13.68 4.76
CA ASP A 467 -44.17 13.04 6.08
C ASP A 467 -42.90 12.26 6.46
N SER A 468 -42.29 11.54 5.49
CA SER A 468 -41.02 10.83 5.74
C SER A 468 -39.83 11.76 5.96
N LYS A 469 -39.89 13.00 5.45
CA LYS A 469 -38.87 14.05 5.60
C LYS A 469 -39.01 14.76 6.95
N GLU A 470 -40.25 14.92 7.44
CA GLU A 470 -40.54 15.50 8.76
C GLU A 470 -40.20 14.52 9.90
N GLU A 471 -40.54 13.23 9.77
CA GLU A 471 -40.12 12.19 10.72
C GLU A 471 -38.58 12.04 10.77
N ARG A 472 -37.90 12.12 9.62
CA ARG A 472 -36.42 12.11 9.57
C ARG A 472 -35.80 13.35 10.20
N ARG A 473 -36.43 14.53 10.10
CA ARG A 473 -35.98 15.76 10.79
C ARG A 473 -36.12 15.58 12.30
N LYS A 474 -37.27 15.12 12.79
CA LYS A 474 -37.53 14.90 14.23
C LYS A 474 -36.57 13.86 14.82
N ALA A 475 -36.33 12.75 14.13
CA ALA A 475 -35.37 11.72 14.56
C ALA A 475 -33.90 12.20 14.56
N LYS A 476 -33.51 13.06 13.60
CA LYS A 476 -32.15 13.64 13.52
C LYS A 476 -31.95 14.73 14.58
N GLU A 477 -33.00 15.44 14.95
CA GLU A 477 -33.02 16.44 16.02
C GLU A 477 -32.92 15.80 17.40
N GLU A 478 -33.71 14.76 17.68
CA GLU A 478 -33.62 13.99 18.94
C GLU A 478 -32.25 13.33 19.11
N LYS A 479 -31.71 12.72 18.04
CA LYS A 479 -30.39 12.07 18.08
C LYS A 479 -29.25 13.07 18.30
N LYS A 480 -29.40 14.33 17.83
CA LYS A 480 -28.44 15.41 18.08
C LYS A 480 -28.61 16.00 19.50
N LYS A 481 -29.84 16.16 20.01
CA LYS A 481 -30.12 16.56 21.40
C LYS A 481 -29.54 15.57 22.40
N ALA A 482 -29.75 14.27 22.19
CA ALA A 482 -29.18 13.22 23.04
C ALA A 482 -27.63 13.19 23.01
N LYS A 483 -27.02 13.51 21.86
CA LYS A 483 -25.55 13.56 21.73
C LYS A 483 -24.95 14.80 22.40
N ALA A 484 -25.65 15.95 22.34
CA ALA A 484 -25.27 17.17 23.04
C ALA A 484 -25.42 17.00 24.57
N GLU A 485 -26.48 16.35 25.03
CA GLU A 485 -26.72 16.09 26.45
C GLU A 485 -25.70 15.11 27.04
N LYS A 486 -25.30 14.07 26.27
CA LYS A 486 -24.18 13.18 26.64
C LYS A 486 -22.85 13.90 26.71
N LYS A 487 -22.59 14.86 25.81
CA LYS A 487 -21.35 15.65 25.81
C LYS A 487 -21.31 16.61 27.00
N ALA A 488 -22.43 17.27 27.31
CA ALA A 488 -22.59 18.13 28.48
C ALA A 488 -22.44 17.36 29.81
N LYS A 489 -23.00 16.15 29.93
CA LYS A 489 -22.79 15.28 31.11
C LYS A 489 -21.32 14.83 31.25
N LYS A 490 -20.62 14.59 30.13
CA LYS A 490 -19.21 14.19 30.14
C LYS A 490 -18.27 15.34 30.50
N GLU A 491 -18.56 16.55 30.03
CA GLU A 491 -17.83 17.77 30.40
C GLU A 491 -18.12 18.20 31.84
N ALA A 492 -19.36 18.02 32.34
CA ALA A 492 -19.71 18.25 33.74
C ALA A 492 -18.99 17.29 34.70
N LYS A 493 -18.88 15.99 34.35
CA LYS A 493 -18.09 15.02 35.11
C LYS A 493 -16.60 15.35 35.12
N LYS A 494 -16.06 15.80 33.98
CA LYS A 494 -14.66 16.25 33.91
C LYS A 494 -14.39 17.50 34.76
N ALA A 495 -15.35 18.42 34.83
CA ALA A 495 -15.22 19.60 35.68
C ALA A 495 -15.34 19.26 37.18
N GLU A 496 -16.12 18.23 37.53
CA GLU A 496 -16.25 17.73 38.91
C GLU A 496 -14.97 17.00 39.37
N GLU A 497 -14.32 16.27 38.47
CA GLU A 497 -13.05 15.57 38.72
C GLU A 497 -11.87 16.54 38.85
N VAL A 498 -11.90 17.68 38.14
CA VAL A 498 -10.88 18.74 38.25
C VAL A 498 -11.10 19.62 39.50
N ALA A 499 -12.35 19.82 39.93
CA ALA A 499 -12.68 20.55 41.16
C ALA A 499 -12.35 19.76 42.43
N ALA A 500 -12.41 18.43 42.40
CA ALA A 500 -12.01 17.56 43.51
C ALA A 500 -10.47 17.52 43.72
N ALA A 501 -9.69 18.05 42.78
CA ALA A 501 -8.23 18.11 42.84
C ALA A 501 -7.67 19.46 43.32
N ALA A 502 -8.52 20.48 43.54
CA ALA A 502 -8.12 21.77 44.11
C ALA A 502 -8.55 21.82 45.58
N GLY A 503 -7.58 21.98 46.48
CA GLY A 503 -7.80 21.99 47.93
C GLY A 503 -8.70 23.11 48.44
N GLU A 504 -9.22 22.88 49.65
CA GLU A 504 -10.13 23.75 50.40
C GLU A 504 -9.54 25.14 50.63
N ASP A 505 -9.96 26.10 49.82
CA ASP A 505 -10.20 27.49 50.23
C ASP A 505 -11.06 28.17 49.15
N ASP A 506 -12.17 28.78 49.58
CA ASP A 506 -13.15 29.55 48.79
C ASP A 506 -14.24 28.79 47.96
N GLU A 507 -15.15 28.12 48.67
CA GLU A 507 -16.39 27.52 48.12
C GLU A 507 -17.29 28.52 47.36
N GLU A 508 -17.28 29.81 47.69
CA GLU A 508 -18.17 30.80 47.05
C GLU A 508 -17.67 31.19 45.64
N ALA A 509 -16.35 31.30 45.45
CA ALA A 509 -15.72 31.61 44.18
C ALA A 509 -15.92 30.46 43.17
N ALA A 510 -15.69 29.22 43.61
CA ALA A 510 -15.91 28.01 42.82
C ALA A 510 -17.37 27.87 42.36
N ARG A 511 -18.34 28.25 43.21
CA ARG A 511 -19.78 28.18 42.89
C ARG A 511 -20.20 29.25 41.87
N LYS A 512 -19.62 30.46 41.94
CA LYS A 512 -19.83 31.53 40.95
C LYS A 512 -19.23 31.18 39.60
N GLU A 513 -18.01 30.63 39.57
CA GLU A 513 -17.34 30.20 38.33
C GLU A 513 -18.08 29.03 37.65
N LYS A 514 -18.55 28.05 38.44
CA LYS A 514 -19.41 26.95 37.96
C LYS A 514 -20.72 27.45 37.33
N LYS A 515 -21.33 28.50 37.87
CA LYS A 515 -22.53 29.14 37.30
C LYS A 515 -22.22 29.88 35.99
N ARG A 516 -21.05 30.53 35.89
CA ARG A 516 -20.62 31.27 34.70
C ARG A 516 -20.32 30.34 33.53
N LEU A 517 -19.51 29.29 33.75
CA LEU A 517 -19.17 28.29 32.74
C LEU A 517 -20.41 27.54 32.22
N LYS A 518 -21.38 27.23 33.10
CA LYS A 518 -22.63 26.58 32.69
C LYS A 518 -23.53 27.50 31.84
N LYS A 519 -23.48 28.82 32.07
CA LYS A 519 -24.23 29.82 31.29
C LYS A 519 -23.56 30.08 29.93
N GLU A 520 -22.24 30.11 29.88
CA GLU A 520 -21.47 30.21 28.62
C GLU A 520 -21.64 28.97 27.74
N ALA A 521 -21.56 27.77 28.33
CA ALA A 521 -21.80 26.53 27.60
C ALA A 521 -23.24 26.45 27.03
N LYS A 522 -24.24 26.93 27.78
CA LYS A 522 -25.63 27.00 27.32
C LYS A 522 -25.81 27.99 26.16
N LYS A 523 -25.18 29.16 26.25
CA LYS A 523 -25.19 30.16 25.17
C LYS A 523 -24.45 29.67 23.91
N ALA A 524 -23.32 28.98 24.07
CA ALA A 524 -22.59 28.40 22.95
C ALA A 524 -23.39 27.28 22.27
N ALA A 525 -24.15 26.50 23.03
CA ALA A 525 -25.07 25.50 22.49
C ALA A 525 -26.26 26.15 21.74
N GLU A 526 -26.87 27.21 22.28
CA GLU A 526 -27.93 27.96 21.58
C GLU A 526 -27.42 28.63 20.30
N ALA A 527 -26.22 29.22 20.32
CA ALA A 527 -25.61 29.84 19.14
C ALA A 527 -25.28 28.80 18.06
N ALA A 528 -24.80 27.62 18.45
CA ALA A 528 -24.56 26.51 17.51
C ALA A 528 -25.85 25.93 16.91
N VAL A 529 -26.97 25.96 17.65
CA VAL A 529 -28.29 25.58 17.13
C VAL A 529 -28.81 26.64 16.18
N ALA A 530 -28.66 27.93 16.50
CA ALA A 530 -29.09 29.05 15.65
C ALA A 530 -28.31 29.12 14.32
N ALA A 531 -27.00 28.88 14.33
CA ALA A 531 -26.17 28.86 13.11
C ALA A 531 -26.58 27.75 12.13
N VAL A 532 -26.97 26.58 12.65
CA VAL A 532 -27.43 25.44 11.84
C VAL A 532 -28.84 25.66 11.30
N VAL A 533 -29.68 26.44 11.99
CA VAL A 533 -31.00 26.84 11.48
C VAL A 533 -30.86 27.89 10.37
N ALA A 534 -29.90 28.82 10.47
CA ALA A 534 -29.61 29.80 9.43
C ALA A 534 -29.07 29.14 8.14
N GLU A 535 -28.16 28.17 8.27
CA GLU A 535 -27.59 27.42 7.14
C GLU A 535 -28.64 26.54 6.42
N ALA A 536 -29.69 26.11 7.13
CA ALA A 536 -30.79 25.33 6.56
C ALA A 536 -31.84 26.17 5.82
N VAL A 537 -31.82 27.50 5.94
CA VAL A 537 -32.77 28.42 5.26
C VAL A 537 -32.19 28.97 3.95
N GLU A 538 -30.86 29.02 3.79
CA GLU A 538 -30.21 29.43 2.53
C GLU A 538 -30.29 28.37 1.41
N GLU A 539 -30.50 27.09 1.73
CA GLU A 539 -30.57 26.01 0.72
C GLU A 539 -31.94 25.86 0.03
N ASP A 540 -32.96 26.68 0.37
CA ASP A 540 -34.35 26.50 -0.10
C ASP A 540 -34.88 27.68 -0.95
N MET A 541 -34.10 28.15 -1.94
CA MET A 541 -34.61 29.01 -3.01
C MET A 541 -34.59 28.28 -4.38
N PRO A 542 -35.73 28.17 -5.10
CA PRO A 542 -35.75 27.60 -6.43
C PRO A 542 -35.20 28.60 -7.45
N ALA A 543 -34.17 28.20 -8.20
CA ALA A 543 -33.60 29.01 -9.29
C ALA A 543 -34.49 28.92 -10.56
N ALA A 544 -35.10 30.03 -10.95
CA ALA A 544 -35.78 30.18 -12.25
C ALA A 544 -35.30 31.44 -13.00
N SER A 545 -34.71 31.18 -14.17
CA SER A 545 -34.59 31.94 -15.43
C SER A 545 -34.57 33.49 -15.50
N ASN A 546 -33.66 33.93 -16.37
CA ASN A 546 -33.65 35.10 -17.28
C ASN A 546 -32.80 36.33 -16.90
N GLY A 547 -32.16 36.86 -17.95
CA GLY A 547 -31.07 37.84 -17.92
C GLY A 547 -31.49 39.30 -17.90
N GLY A 548 -30.49 40.19 -18.05
CA GLY A 548 -30.67 41.62 -18.27
C GLY A 548 -30.33 42.49 -17.05
N GLU A 549 -29.58 43.56 -17.31
CA GLU A 549 -29.03 44.58 -16.40
C GLU A 549 -30.00 45.15 -15.34
N LYS A 550 -29.51 45.40 -14.10
CA LYS A 550 -29.40 46.76 -13.51
C LYS A 550 -28.86 46.83 -12.05
N LYS A 551 -28.14 47.93 -11.84
CA LYS A 551 -27.55 48.56 -10.65
C LYS A 551 -28.41 48.71 -9.37
N GLN A 552 -27.69 48.76 -8.24
CA GLN A 552 -27.83 49.62 -7.04
C GLN A 552 -29.20 49.78 -6.33
N LYS A 553 -29.25 49.28 -5.09
CA LYS A 553 -29.89 49.81 -3.85
C LYS A 553 -29.64 48.73 -2.77
N LYS A 554 -29.25 48.94 -1.51
CA LYS A 554 -29.40 50.07 -0.58
C LYS A 554 -28.38 49.90 0.56
N ARG A 555 -27.76 51.02 0.96
CA ARG A 555 -27.21 51.31 2.30
C ARG A 555 -28.35 51.85 3.19
N ARG A 556 -28.14 51.78 4.52
CA ARG A 556 -28.92 52.35 5.66
C ARG A 556 -30.09 51.47 6.10
N VAL A 557 -30.18 51.07 7.38
CA VAL A 557 -30.33 51.92 8.56
C VAL A 557 -29.55 51.35 9.77
N ASP A 558 -28.76 52.19 10.43
CA ASP A 558 -28.55 52.12 11.88
C ASP A 558 -28.21 53.55 12.38
N GLU A 559 -29.08 54.12 13.20
CA GLU A 559 -28.88 55.39 13.94
C GLU A 559 -29.57 55.26 15.30
N GLY A 560 -28.84 55.65 16.35
CA GLY A 560 -29.28 55.86 17.73
C GLY A 560 -28.54 54.95 18.72
N GLU A 561 -27.72 55.41 19.66
CA GLU A 561 -27.50 56.74 20.24
C GLU A 561 -26.16 56.71 21.02
N SER A 562 -25.40 57.80 21.01
CA SER A 562 -24.34 58.10 21.98
C SER A 562 -24.37 59.62 22.21
N PRO A 563 -24.32 60.11 23.46
CA PRO A 563 -24.51 61.52 23.75
C PRO A 563 -23.25 62.38 23.56
N GLU A 564 -23.51 63.69 23.53
CA GLU A 564 -22.77 64.77 22.90
C GLU A 564 -21.41 65.21 23.49
N LYS A 565 -20.53 65.56 22.55
CA LYS A 565 -19.64 66.75 22.43
C LYS A 565 -19.42 67.68 23.64
N LYS A 566 -18.14 68.04 23.85
CA LYS A 566 -17.71 69.45 24.00
C LYS A 566 -16.47 69.76 23.16
N LYS A 567 -16.59 70.83 22.36
CA LYS A 567 -15.59 71.41 21.45
C LYS A 567 -14.52 72.21 22.20
N LYS A 568 -13.32 72.23 21.59
CA LYS A 568 -12.28 73.26 21.74
C LYS A 568 -12.82 74.68 21.47
N LYS A 569 -12.37 75.66 22.25
CA LYS A 569 -12.24 77.06 21.85
C LYS A 569 -10.75 77.39 21.79
N ALA A 570 -10.34 78.11 20.74
CA ALA A 570 -9.11 78.88 20.71
C ALA A 570 -9.50 80.35 20.85
N THR A 571 -9.04 80.97 21.93
CA THR A 571 -8.55 82.35 22.04
C THR A 571 -7.77 82.43 23.33
#